data_AF-A0A635JBU8-F1
#
_entry.id   AF-A0A635JBU8-F1
#
_cell.length_a   1.000
_cell.length_b   1.000
_cell.length_c   1.000
_cell.angle_alpha   90.00
_cell.angle_beta   90.00
_cell.angle_gamma   90.00
#
_symmetry.space_group_name_H-M   'P 1'
#
loop_
_entity.id
_entity.type
_entity.pdbx_description
1 polymer ?
#
loop_
_entity_poly.entity_id
_entity_poly.type
_entity_poly.pdbx_seq_one_letter_code
_entity_poly.pdbx_strand_id
1 'polypeptide(L)'
;MTKDRKFSGEFIAFDEIRRKKSHCETIIEVNNKWAVEHPDECDPLKLERENEQASAEITQLDAILATEPPPPELPPRQLLFKVSGMLEEFSVQKVIGYFTDREYDPEAFAHQESRNQVGGLLVAMTGNTAGAAVTGQSQVRMSDASDFVRGKINGVSFSGWLGKTNVKVGDFVEMAVMGREEHYVVYAIALPELRTITMTPYCRHGREIDVFYEYRSGIFLIGGFFTVLLLFVFFASKSLSLEDFLKLVVISYSITAYACFRGVRKQRKRPKPTTLLAEAIFTVLGFNEPKRVDLEKITKEQIKVLPPDLLTSDGREMPSRTSYLDGFFYY
;
A
#
# COMPACT_ATOMS: atom_id res chain seq x y z
N MET A 1 2.17 7.09 -0.99
CA MET A 1 2.68 8.25 -0.19
C MET A 1 4.01 7.93 0.52
N THR A 2 4.57 6.75 0.23
CA THR A 2 5.97 6.29 0.38
C THR A 2 6.98 7.04 -0.53
N LYS A 3 6.66 8.27 -0.96
CA LYS A 3 7.40 8.99 -2.00
C LYS A 3 8.87 9.18 -1.60
N ASP A 4 9.13 9.59 -0.37
CA ASP A 4 10.50 9.86 0.10
C ASP A 4 11.38 8.59 0.09
N ARG A 5 10.81 7.43 0.45
CA ARG A 5 11.51 6.14 0.33
C ARG A 5 11.75 5.75 -1.13
N LYS A 6 10.75 5.91 -1.99
CA LYS A 6 10.85 5.59 -3.43
C LYS A 6 11.97 6.37 -4.13
N PHE A 7 12.28 7.58 -3.68
CA PHE A 7 13.33 8.43 -4.27
C PHE A 7 14.74 8.22 -3.68
N SER A 8 14.90 7.36 -2.66
CA SER A 8 16.21 7.09 -2.05
C SER A 8 17.20 6.36 -2.97
N GLY A 9 16.75 5.81 -4.10
CA GLY A 9 17.58 5.01 -5.01
C GLY A 9 17.92 3.61 -4.50
N GLU A 10 17.55 3.29 -3.25
CA GLU A 10 17.82 1.99 -2.63
C GLU A 10 16.83 0.89 -3.05
N PHE A 11 15.71 1.25 -3.66
CA PHE A 11 14.64 0.31 -4.00
C PHE A 11 14.73 -0.19 -5.43
N ILE A 12 14.70 -1.51 -5.59
CA ILE A 12 14.70 -2.14 -6.91
C ILE A 12 13.28 -2.07 -7.49
N ALA A 13 13.14 -1.38 -8.61
CA ALA A 13 11.91 -1.31 -9.40
C ALA A 13 11.97 -2.29 -10.58
N PHE A 14 11.53 -3.54 -10.37
CA PHE A 14 11.61 -4.60 -11.38
C PHE A 14 10.88 -4.27 -12.69
N ASP A 15 9.77 -3.51 -12.63
CA ASP A 15 9.09 -3.05 -13.85
C ASP A 15 9.91 -2.04 -14.66
N GLU A 16 10.72 -1.21 -14.00
CA GLU A 16 11.65 -0.30 -14.69
C GLU A 16 12.81 -1.08 -15.30
N ILE A 17 13.32 -2.08 -14.59
CA ILE A 17 14.36 -2.99 -15.09
C ILE A 17 13.87 -3.73 -16.34
N ARG A 18 12.64 -4.26 -16.32
CA ARG A 18 12.04 -4.93 -17.48
C ARG A 18 11.88 -3.99 -18.67
N ARG A 19 11.54 -2.72 -18.42
CA ARG A 19 11.49 -1.67 -19.47
C ARG A 19 12.88 -1.36 -20.04
N LYS A 20 13.91 -1.24 -19.19
CA LYS A 20 15.30 -1.04 -19.63
C LYS A 20 15.78 -2.22 -20.47
N LYS A 21 15.52 -3.45 -20.03
CA LYS A 21 15.83 -4.66 -20.80
C LYS A 21 15.16 -4.62 -22.18
N SER A 22 13.86 -4.36 -22.24
CA SER A 22 13.12 -4.25 -23.49
C SER A 22 13.66 -3.13 -24.40
N HIS A 23 14.14 -2.03 -23.82
CA HIS A 23 14.80 -0.96 -24.57
C HIS A 23 16.13 -1.43 -25.18
N CYS A 24 16.98 -2.12 -24.42
CA CYS A 24 18.24 -2.71 -24.92
C CYS A 24 17.98 -3.74 -26.02
N GLU A 25 16.96 -4.60 -25.87
CA GLU A 25 16.54 -5.55 -26.90
C GLU A 25 16.09 -4.84 -28.18
N THR A 26 15.34 -3.74 -28.03
CA THR A 26 14.90 -2.90 -29.16
C THR A 26 16.08 -2.25 -29.87
N ILE A 27 17.10 -1.79 -29.15
CA ILE A 27 18.33 -1.24 -29.74
C ILE A 27 19.00 -2.29 -30.63
N ILE A 28 19.18 -3.52 -30.11
CA ILE A 28 19.78 -4.62 -30.87
C ILE A 28 18.96 -4.95 -32.11
N GLU A 29 17.62 -5.01 -31.99
CA GLU A 29 16.72 -5.28 -33.12
C GLU A 29 16.82 -4.19 -34.19
N VAL A 30 16.77 -2.92 -33.80
CA VAL A 30 16.87 -1.77 -34.70
C VAL A 30 18.23 -1.74 -35.40
N ASN A 31 19.32 -1.97 -34.66
CA ASN A 31 20.67 -2.00 -35.20
C ASN A 31 20.84 -3.13 -36.22
N ASN A 32 20.36 -4.35 -35.90
CA ASN A 32 20.41 -5.48 -36.82
C ASN A 32 19.58 -5.22 -38.08
N LYS A 33 18.39 -4.62 -37.94
CA LYS A 33 17.55 -4.25 -39.07
C LYS A 33 18.22 -3.19 -39.95
N TRP A 34 18.81 -2.17 -39.33
CA TRP A 34 19.51 -1.10 -40.04
C TRP A 34 20.70 -1.63 -40.86
N ALA A 35 21.48 -2.55 -40.28
CA ALA A 35 22.59 -3.20 -40.97
C ALA A 35 22.15 -3.99 -42.23
N VAL A 36 20.95 -4.57 -42.21
CA VAL A 36 20.39 -5.31 -43.35
C VAL A 36 19.79 -4.38 -44.41
N GLU A 37 19.07 -3.34 -43.99
CA GLU A 37 18.37 -2.42 -44.90
C GLU A 37 19.31 -1.39 -45.55
N HIS A 38 20.38 -1.00 -44.86
CA HIS A 38 21.31 0.05 -45.31
C HIS A 38 22.78 -0.41 -45.19
N PRO A 39 23.18 -1.49 -45.89
CA PRO A 39 24.51 -2.08 -45.74
C PRO A 39 25.65 -1.12 -46.10
N ASP A 40 25.41 -0.19 -47.04
CA ASP A 40 26.42 0.75 -47.55
C ASP A 40 26.54 2.04 -46.72
N GLU A 41 25.54 2.35 -45.88
CA GLU A 41 25.51 3.55 -45.01
C GLU A 41 25.79 3.20 -43.53
N CYS A 42 25.95 1.92 -43.24
CA CYS A 42 26.15 1.39 -41.92
C CYS A 42 27.64 1.34 -41.55
N ASP A 43 28.00 1.84 -40.36
CA ASP A 43 29.30 1.54 -39.74
C ASP A 43 29.15 0.24 -38.89
N PRO A 44 29.58 -0.93 -39.42
CA PRO A 44 29.34 -2.20 -38.75
C PRO A 44 30.04 -2.28 -37.40
N LEU A 45 31.22 -1.65 -37.24
CA LEU A 45 31.96 -1.66 -35.98
C LEU A 45 31.25 -0.84 -34.90
N LYS A 46 30.55 0.23 -35.30
CA LYS A 46 29.75 1.04 -34.38
C LYS A 46 28.52 0.26 -33.89
N LEU A 47 27.76 -0.34 -34.80
CA LEU A 47 26.58 -1.14 -34.43
C LEU A 47 26.95 -2.36 -33.59
N GLU A 48 28.05 -3.03 -33.93
CA GLU A 48 28.54 -4.19 -33.16
C GLU A 48 28.87 -3.79 -31.72
N ARG A 49 29.59 -2.67 -31.51
CA ARG A 49 29.86 -2.14 -30.16
C ARG A 49 28.60 -1.77 -29.39
N GLU A 50 27.63 -1.12 -30.04
CA GLU A 50 26.35 -0.76 -29.41
C GLU A 50 25.57 -2.02 -29.01
N ASN A 51 25.58 -3.05 -29.86
CA ASN A 51 24.94 -4.33 -29.58
C ASN A 51 25.64 -5.11 -28.46
N GLU A 52 26.98 -5.12 -28.44
CA GLU A 52 27.76 -5.72 -27.36
C GLU A 52 27.48 -5.03 -26.02
N GLN A 53 27.45 -3.69 -26.01
CA GLN A 53 27.11 -2.92 -24.82
C GLN A 53 25.70 -3.21 -24.34
N ALA A 54 24.71 -3.20 -25.25
CA ALA A 54 23.32 -3.53 -24.92
C ALA A 54 23.18 -4.98 -24.41
N SER A 55 23.91 -5.93 -24.99
CA SER A 55 23.92 -7.33 -24.56
C SER A 55 24.55 -7.53 -23.18
N ALA A 56 25.65 -6.82 -22.90
CA ALA A 56 26.27 -6.81 -21.58
C ALA A 56 25.33 -6.21 -20.52
N GLU A 57 24.61 -5.14 -20.86
CA GLU A 57 23.59 -4.54 -19.99
C GLU A 57 22.43 -5.52 -19.75
N ILE A 58 21.90 -6.18 -20.78
CA ILE A 58 20.85 -7.21 -20.64
C ILE A 58 21.29 -8.30 -19.67
N THR A 59 22.54 -8.79 -19.78
CA THR A 59 23.08 -9.82 -18.88
C THR A 59 23.07 -9.36 -17.41
N GLN A 60 23.43 -8.09 -17.15
CA GLN A 60 23.36 -7.52 -15.80
C GLN A 60 21.91 -7.36 -15.32
N LEU A 61 21.01 -6.89 -16.18
CA LEU A 61 19.59 -6.73 -15.84
C LEU A 61 18.92 -8.08 -15.57
N ASP A 62 19.27 -9.14 -16.31
CA ASP A 62 18.78 -10.50 -16.10
C ASP A 62 19.27 -11.09 -14.78
N ALA A 63 20.53 -10.81 -14.39
CA ALA A 63 21.03 -11.19 -13.07
C ALA A 63 20.21 -10.53 -11.95
N ILE A 64 19.80 -9.27 -12.11
CA ILE A 64 18.94 -8.58 -11.14
C ILE A 64 17.52 -9.17 -11.17
N LEU A 65 16.92 -9.38 -12.35
CA LEU A 65 15.58 -9.97 -12.50
C LEU A 65 15.49 -11.38 -11.91
N ALA A 66 16.56 -12.17 -11.94
CA ALA A 66 16.61 -13.49 -11.29
C ALA A 66 16.41 -13.42 -9.76
N THR A 67 16.61 -12.25 -9.15
CA THR A 67 16.37 -12.02 -7.71
C THR A 67 14.96 -11.50 -7.39
N GLU A 68 14.08 -11.40 -8.40
CA GLU A 68 12.73 -10.86 -8.24
C GLU A 68 11.93 -11.66 -7.19
N PRO A 69 11.37 -11.00 -6.17
CA PRO A 69 10.52 -11.68 -5.20
C PRO A 69 9.19 -12.11 -5.83
N PRO A 70 8.59 -13.21 -5.36
CA PRO A 70 7.25 -13.60 -5.79
C PRO A 70 6.24 -12.49 -5.45
N PRO A 71 5.15 -12.37 -6.23
CA PRO A 71 4.10 -11.39 -5.95
C PRO A 71 3.51 -11.61 -4.54
N PRO A 72 3.03 -10.55 -3.87
CA PRO A 72 2.46 -10.67 -2.54
C PRO A 72 1.23 -11.58 -2.54
N GLU A 73 1.22 -12.58 -1.65
CA GLU A 73 0.09 -13.49 -1.47
C GLU A 73 -1.00 -12.80 -0.63
N LEU A 74 -1.83 -12.01 -1.32
CA LEU A 74 -2.95 -11.29 -0.75
C LEU A 74 -4.26 -11.65 -1.50
N PRO A 75 -5.39 -11.80 -0.79
CA PRO A 75 -5.49 -11.98 0.67
C PRO A 75 -4.90 -13.33 1.12
N PRO A 76 -4.67 -13.53 2.43
CA PRO A 76 -4.21 -14.83 2.93
C PRO A 76 -5.19 -15.96 2.58
N ARG A 77 -4.68 -17.04 1.98
CA ARG A 77 -5.49 -18.20 1.57
C ARG A 77 -5.83 -19.16 2.72
N GLN A 78 -5.07 -19.10 3.81
CA GLN A 78 -5.28 -19.89 5.02
C GLN A 78 -5.25 -18.98 6.25
N LEU A 79 -5.70 -19.52 7.39
CA LEU A 79 -5.68 -18.81 8.66
C LEU A 79 -4.26 -18.54 9.11
N LEU A 80 -4.06 -17.36 9.69
CA LEU A 80 -2.79 -16.97 10.27
C LEU A 80 -2.60 -17.65 11.64
N PHE A 81 -1.36 -17.96 11.98
CA PHE A 81 -0.97 -18.44 13.31
C PHE A 81 0.34 -17.80 13.76
N LYS A 82 0.60 -17.86 15.07
CA LYS A 82 1.76 -17.21 15.68
C LYS A 82 2.94 -18.15 15.68
N VAL A 83 4.09 -17.66 15.24
CA VAL A 83 5.39 -18.32 15.40
C VAL A 83 6.29 -17.41 16.21
N SER A 84 6.83 -17.91 17.31
CA SER A 84 7.77 -17.18 18.16
C SER A 84 9.10 -17.93 18.20
N GLY A 85 10.21 -17.21 18.26
CA GLY A 85 11.54 -17.82 18.26
C GLY A 85 12.65 -16.83 17.94
N MET A 86 13.88 -17.33 17.96
CA MET A 86 15.07 -16.57 17.57
C MET A 86 15.22 -16.61 16.06
N LEU A 87 15.55 -15.49 15.44
CA LEU A 87 15.88 -15.46 14.01
C LEU A 87 17.24 -16.08 13.75
N GLU A 88 17.26 -17.17 13.00
CA GLU A 88 18.46 -17.89 12.59
C GLU A 88 19.12 -17.22 11.39
N GLU A 89 18.31 -16.83 10.40
CA GLU A 89 18.73 -16.17 9.18
C GLU A 89 17.74 -15.05 8.86
N PHE A 90 18.23 -13.91 8.36
CA PHE A 90 17.41 -12.79 7.98
C PHE A 90 18.09 -11.97 6.88
N SER A 91 17.37 -11.72 5.79
CA SER A 91 17.78 -10.92 4.66
C SER A 91 16.61 -10.05 4.21
N VAL A 92 16.93 -8.79 3.87
CA VAL A 92 15.96 -7.77 3.47
C VAL A 92 16.32 -7.27 2.08
N GLN A 93 15.38 -7.38 1.15
CA GLN A 93 15.50 -6.81 -0.19
C GLN A 93 14.54 -5.63 -0.31
N LYS A 94 15.07 -4.43 -0.54
CA LYS A 94 14.27 -3.21 -0.72
C LYS A 94 13.72 -3.17 -2.14
N VAL A 95 12.40 -3.28 -2.27
CA VAL A 95 11.75 -3.49 -3.57
C VAL A 95 10.50 -2.62 -3.71
N ILE A 96 10.15 -2.31 -4.95
CA ILE A 96 8.87 -1.68 -5.26
C ILE A 96 7.81 -2.78 -5.42
N GLY A 97 6.85 -2.81 -4.49
CA GLY A 97 5.71 -3.72 -4.50
C GLY A 97 4.39 -3.02 -4.80
N TYR A 98 3.32 -3.81 -4.88
CA TYR A 98 1.97 -3.35 -5.16
C TYR A 98 1.02 -3.86 -4.07
N PHE A 99 0.31 -2.93 -3.43
CA PHE A 99 -0.56 -3.22 -2.27
C PHE A 99 -1.87 -2.45 -2.37
N THR A 100 -2.51 -2.48 -3.54
CA THR A 100 -3.79 -1.81 -3.79
C THR A 100 -4.96 -2.74 -3.55
N ASP A 101 -6.19 -2.23 -3.67
CA ASP A 101 -7.42 -3.02 -3.60
C ASP A 101 -7.39 -4.21 -4.57
N ARG A 102 -6.67 -4.09 -5.70
CA ARG A 102 -6.47 -5.18 -6.66
C ARG A 102 -5.72 -6.38 -6.08
N GLU A 103 -4.71 -6.14 -5.24
CA GLU A 103 -3.95 -7.22 -4.60
C GLU A 103 -4.67 -7.74 -3.35
N TYR A 104 -5.37 -6.86 -2.63
CA TYR A 104 -6.08 -7.23 -1.40
C TYR A 104 -7.41 -7.95 -1.62
N ASP A 105 -8.12 -7.63 -2.71
CA ASP A 105 -9.38 -8.27 -3.13
C ASP A 105 -9.52 -8.19 -4.67
N PRO A 106 -8.84 -9.11 -5.39
CA PRO A 106 -8.83 -9.09 -6.86
C PRO A 106 -10.22 -9.26 -7.48
N GLU A 107 -11.08 -10.06 -6.85
CA GLU A 107 -12.45 -10.31 -7.35
C GLU A 107 -13.32 -9.06 -7.23
N ALA A 108 -13.34 -8.42 -6.04
CA ALA A 108 -14.11 -7.20 -5.87
C ALA A 108 -13.58 -6.06 -6.75
N PHE A 109 -12.27 -5.97 -6.93
CA PHE A 109 -11.65 -5.01 -7.84
C PHE A 109 -12.11 -5.23 -9.29
N ALA A 110 -12.04 -6.47 -9.80
CA ALA A 110 -12.47 -6.79 -11.17
C ALA A 110 -13.95 -6.47 -11.40
N HIS A 111 -14.82 -6.81 -10.44
CA HIS A 111 -16.23 -6.45 -10.50
C HIS A 111 -16.47 -4.93 -10.48
N GLN A 112 -15.71 -4.19 -9.67
CA GLN A 112 -15.82 -2.73 -9.60
C GLN A 112 -15.33 -2.08 -10.90
N GLU A 113 -14.24 -2.56 -11.47
CA GLU A 113 -13.69 -2.08 -12.75
C GLU A 113 -14.68 -2.33 -13.90
N SER A 114 -15.26 -3.53 -13.98
CA SER A 114 -16.30 -3.83 -14.97
C SER A 114 -17.51 -2.89 -14.83
N ARG A 115 -17.98 -2.64 -13.60
CA ARG A 115 -19.09 -1.69 -13.35
C ARG A 115 -18.74 -0.26 -13.74
N ASN A 116 -17.51 0.17 -13.49
CA ASN A 116 -17.02 1.49 -13.87
C ASN A 116 -16.96 1.65 -15.40
N GLN A 117 -16.49 0.64 -16.13
CA GLN A 117 -16.49 0.63 -17.59
C GLN A 117 -17.90 0.70 -18.16
N VAL A 118 -18.84 -0.12 -17.65
CA VAL A 118 -20.26 -0.07 -18.04
C VAL A 118 -20.88 1.30 -17.70
N GLY A 119 -20.56 1.86 -16.53
CA GLY A 119 -20.98 3.21 -16.15
C GLY A 119 -20.45 4.28 -17.09
N GLY A 120 -19.17 4.19 -17.48
CA GLY A 120 -18.54 5.10 -18.44
C GLY A 120 -19.22 5.04 -19.81
N LEU A 121 -19.54 3.83 -20.30
CA LEU A 121 -20.31 3.64 -21.54
C LEU A 121 -21.70 4.28 -21.45
N LEU A 122 -22.42 4.09 -20.34
CA LEU A 122 -23.74 4.70 -20.15
C LEU A 122 -23.66 6.23 -20.13
N VAL A 123 -22.65 6.79 -19.45
CA VAL A 123 -22.41 8.25 -19.42
C VAL A 123 -22.04 8.77 -20.81
N ALA A 124 -21.28 8.00 -21.60
CA ALA A 124 -20.96 8.34 -23.00
C ALA A 124 -22.21 8.38 -23.87
N MET A 125 -23.12 7.41 -23.71
CA MET A 125 -24.40 7.37 -24.42
C MET A 125 -25.28 8.60 -24.11
N THR A 126 -25.14 9.20 -22.92
CA THR A 126 -25.82 10.46 -22.57
C THR A 126 -25.15 11.72 -23.14
N GLY A 127 -24.12 11.57 -23.97
CA GLY A 127 -23.39 12.69 -24.59
C GLY A 127 -22.33 13.33 -23.70
N ASN A 128 -22.10 12.82 -22.49
CA ASN A 128 -21.10 13.34 -21.57
C ASN A 128 -19.78 12.57 -21.70
N THR A 129 -19.02 12.88 -22.75
CA THR A 129 -17.74 12.22 -23.05
C THR A 129 -16.68 12.45 -21.97
N ALA A 130 -16.65 13.62 -21.33
CA ALA A 130 -15.73 13.92 -20.23
C ALA A 130 -16.05 13.09 -18.98
N GLY A 131 -17.33 12.99 -18.60
CA GLY A 131 -17.77 12.15 -17.48
C GLY A 131 -17.54 10.66 -17.76
N ALA A 132 -17.69 10.23 -19.01
CA ALA A 132 -17.41 8.87 -19.44
C ALA A 132 -15.92 8.52 -19.31
N ALA A 133 -15.04 9.43 -19.72
CA ALA A 133 -13.60 9.25 -19.61
C ALA A 133 -13.16 9.08 -18.15
N VAL A 134 -13.70 9.90 -17.23
CA VAL A 134 -13.40 9.78 -15.80
C VAL A 134 -13.98 8.50 -15.20
N THR A 135 -15.20 8.13 -15.57
CA THR A 135 -15.91 6.98 -14.97
C THR A 135 -15.36 5.64 -15.47
N GLY A 136 -15.00 5.56 -16.75
CA GLY A 136 -14.47 4.35 -17.38
C GLY A 136 -12.96 4.14 -17.22
N GLN A 137 -12.24 5.10 -16.63
CA GLN A 137 -10.80 5.01 -16.48
C GLN A 137 -10.41 3.87 -15.52
N SER A 138 -9.51 3.00 -15.97
CA SER A 138 -8.88 2.01 -15.09
C SER A 138 -8.01 2.71 -14.05
N GLN A 139 -8.07 2.24 -12.80
CA GLN A 139 -7.26 2.82 -11.73
C GLN A 139 -5.78 2.52 -11.97
N VAL A 140 -4.95 3.56 -11.96
CA VAL A 140 -3.49 3.41 -12.07
C VAL A 140 -3.00 2.63 -10.85
N ARG A 141 -2.33 1.51 -11.12
CA ARG A 141 -1.73 0.66 -10.09
C ARG A 141 -0.68 1.45 -9.31
N MET A 142 -0.94 1.67 -8.02
CA MET A 142 -0.04 2.42 -7.15
C MET A 142 1.08 1.51 -6.66
N SER A 143 2.32 1.98 -6.86
CA SER A 143 3.52 1.30 -6.37
C SER A 143 3.93 1.85 -5.01
N ASP A 144 4.42 0.95 -4.14
CA ASP A 144 4.88 1.28 -2.80
C ASP A 144 6.28 0.70 -2.53
N ALA A 145 7.10 1.49 -1.85
CA ALA A 145 8.40 1.05 -1.35
C ALA A 145 8.19 0.11 -0.16
N SER A 146 8.66 -1.13 -0.27
CA SER A 146 8.46 -2.18 0.73
C SER A 146 9.71 -3.02 0.90
N ASP A 147 9.80 -3.71 2.03
CA ASP A 147 10.88 -4.63 2.33
C ASP A 147 10.37 -6.05 2.05
N PHE A 148 11.00 -6.76 1.12
CA PHE A 148 10.80 -8.18 0.97
C PHE A 148 11.77 -8.91 1.88
N VAL A 149 11.24 -9.58 2.90
CA VAL A 149 12.02 -10.30 3.90
C VAL A 149 12.13 -11.77 3.54
N ARG A 150 13.30 -12.34 3.80
CA ARG A 150 13.58 -13.78 3.73
C ARG A 150 14.35 -14.18 4.98
N GLY A 151 14.12 -15.36 5.50
CA GLY A 151 14.84 -15.80 6.67
C GLY A 151 14.46 -17.19 7.13
N LYS A 152 14.91 -17.54 8.34
CA LYS A 152 14.66 -18.83 8.97
C LYS A 152 14.37 -18.67 10.44
N ILE A 153 13.34 -19.36 10.92
CA ILE A 153 12.94 -19.41 12.32
C ILE A 153 12.56 -20.83 12.69
N ASN A 154 13.00 -21.31 13.85
CA ASN A 154 12.70 -22.66 14.34
C ASN A 154 12.95 -23.77 13.30
N GLY A 155 14.01 -23.65 12.51
CA GLY A 155 14.32 -24.59 11.43
C GLY A 155 13.55 -24.40 10.12
N VAL A 156 12.55 -23.52 10.05
CA VAL A 156 11.66 -23.34 8.88
C VAL A 156 11.93 -22.01 8.18
N SER A 157 12.07 -22.05 6.86
CA SER A 157 12.28 -20.87 6.03
C SER A 157 11.00 -20.03 5.93
N PHE A 158 11.14 -18.72 5.86
CA PHE A 158 10.03 -17.80 5.69
C PHE A 158 10.34 -16.71 4.67
N SER A 159 9.28 -16.16 4.06
CA SER A 159 9.37 -14.96 3.24
C SER A 159 8.11 -14.11 3.36
N GLY A 160 8.20 -12.82 3.10
CA GLY A 160 7.04 -11.95 3.24
C GLY A 160 7.27 -10.54 2.74
N TRP A 161 6.16 -9.88 2.42
CA TRP A 161 6.15 -8.48 2.04
C TRP A 161 5.73 -7.64 3.23
N LEU A 162 6.66 -6.82 3.70
CA LEU A 162 6.50 -6.01 4.89
C LEU A 162 6.80 -4.54 4.60
N GLY A 163 6.36 -3.70 5.52
CA GLY A 163 6.84 -2.34 5.65
C GLY A 163 8.33 -2.28 6.01
N LYS A 164 8.79 -1.15 6.53
CA LYS A 164 10.17 -0.98 7.01
C LYS A 164 10.45 -1.91 8.19
N THR A 165 11.56 -2.63 8.13
CA THR A 165 11.99 -3.58 9.18
C THR A 165 13.24 -3.09 9.93
N ASN A 166 13.32 -3.36 11.24
CA ASN A 166 14.47 -3.03 12.11
C ASN A 166 15.07 -4.26 12.82
N VAL A 167 14.65 -5.44 12.38
CA VAL A 167 14.97 -6.73 12.99
C VAL A 167 16.32 -7.23 12.49
N LYS A 168 17.07 -7.93 13.34
CA LYS A 168 18.38 -8.54 13.05
C LYS A 168 18.38 -10.02 13.40
N VAL A 169 19.34 -10.75 12.82
CA VAL A 169 19.63 -12.14 13.20
C VAL A 169 19.97 -12.20 14.69
N GLY A 170 19.44 -13.21 15.39
CA GLY A 170 19.57 -13.35 16.83
C GLY A 170 18.52 -12.60 17.65
N ASP A 171 17.63 -11.82 17.03
CA ASP A 171 16.50 -11.23 17.75
C ASP A 171 15.43 -12.30 18.06
N PHE A 172 14.83 -12.22 19.25
CA PHE A 172 13.62 -12.96 19.56
C PHE A 172 12.41 -12.21 19.00
N VAL A 173 11.69 -12.83 18.06
CA VAL A 173 10.55 -12.22 17.37
C VAL A 173 9.29 -13.04 17.52
N GLU A 174 8.15 -12.37 17.42
CA GLU A 174 6.84 -12.99 17.23
C GLU A 174 6.31 -12.64 15.84
N MET A 175 5.99 -13.64 15.04
CA MET A 175 5.53 -13.45 13.67
C MET A 175 4.09 -13.94 13.50
N ALA A 176 3.30 -13.17 12.74
CA ALA A 176 2.01 -13.62 12.23
C ALA A 176 2.23 -14.18 10.83
N VAL A 177 2.07 -15.49 10.69
CA VAL A 177 2.41 -16.21 9.46
C VAL A 177 1.24 -17.05 8.94
N MET A 178 1.27 -17.31 7.64
CA MET A 178 0.52 -18.39 7.01
C MET A 178 1.46 -19.55 6.70
N GLY A 179 1.01 -20.77 6.98
CA GLY A 179 1.71 -21.99 6.59
C GLY A 179 1.58 -22.26 5.10
N ARG A 180 2.71 -22.55 4.46
CA ARG A 180 2.78 -23.19 3.14
C ARG A 180 3.70 -24.41 3.28
N GLU A 181 3.47 -25.45 2.48
CA GLU A 181 3.98 -26.83 2.69
C GLU A 181 5.37 -26.92 3.36
N GLU A 182 6.38 -26.18 2.88
CA GLU A 182 7.73 -26.15 3.44
C GLU A 182 8.25 -24.75 3.83
N HIS A 183 7.39 -23.71 3.83
CA HIS A 183 7.80 -22.36 4.19
C HIS A 183 6.67 -21.51 4.76
N TYR A 184 7.02 -20.47 5.50
CA TYR A 184 6.05 -19.51 6.02
C TYR A 184 5.93 -18.26 5.13
N VAL A 185 4.70 -17.79 4.95
CA VAL A 185 4.42 -16.46 4.40
C VAL A 185 4.14 -15.51 5.56
N VAL A 186 4.98 -14.48 5.71
CA VAL A 186 4.93 -13.55 6.85
C VAL A 186 4.14 -12.30 6.52
N TYR A 187 3.23 -11.92 7.41
CA TYR A 187 2.40 -10.70 7.30
C TYR A 187 2.70 -9.65 8.37
N ALA A 188 3.30 -10.07 9.49
CA ALA A 188 3.85 -9.15 10.46
C ALA A 188 4.97 -9.79 11.27
N ILE A 189 5.92 -8.95 11.70
CA ILE A 189 6.99 -9.30 12.62
C ILE A 189 6.96 -8.30 13.77
N ALA A 190 6.74 -8.80 14.97
CA ALA A 190 6.84 -8.04 16.20
C ALA A 190 8.16 -8.38 16.90
N LEU A 191 8.83 -7.35 17.39
CA LEU A 191 10.04 -7.42 18.20
C LEU A 191 9.67 -6.99 19.63
N PRO A 192 9.39 -7.94 20.54
CA PRO A 192 8.89 -7.62 21.88
C PRO A 192 9.86 -6.80 22.73
N GLU A 193 11.17 -6.98 22.53
CA GLU A 193 12.21 -6.25 23.25
C GLU A 193 12.10 -4.73 23.07
N LEU A 194 11.92 -4.30 21.81
CA LEU A 194 11.80 -2.88 21.45
C LEU A 194 10.33 -2.41 21.36
N ARG A 195 9.37 -3.31 21.55
CA ARG A 195 7.92 -3.08 21.32
C ARG A 195 7.63 -2.46 19.95
N THR A 196 8.35 -2.93 18.93
CA THR A 196 8.16 -2.50 17.55
C THR A 196 7.51 -3.61 16.74
N ILE A 197 6.61 -3.26 15.84
CA ILE A 197 5.96 -4.19 14.92
C ILE A 197 6.06 -3.64 13.49
N THR A 198 6.50 -4.50 12.57
CA THR A 198 6.39 -4.24 11.14
C THR A 198 5.26 -5.08 10.57
N MET A 199 4.42 -4.47 9.73
CA MET A 199 3.27 -5.11 9.12
C MET A 199 3.31 -5.00 7.59
N THR A 200 2.57 -5.87 6.91
CA THR A 200 2.25 -5.70 5.49
C THR A 200 1.64 -4.30 5.26
N PRO A 201 2.02 -3.58 4.18
CA PRO A 201 1.59 -2.21 3.93
C PRO A 201 0.08 -1.99 4.06
N TYR A 202 -0.33 -0.83 4.58
CA TYR A 202 -1.74 -0.42 4.80
C TYR A 202 -2.52 -1.16 5.91
N CYS A 203 -1.97 -2.23 6.51
CA CYS A 203 -2.60 -2.95 7.61
C CYS A 203 -2.27 -2.29 8.97
N ARG A 204 -2.88 -1.15 9.29
CA ARG A 204 -2.47 -0.31 10.45
C ARG A 204 -3.46 -0.25 11.62
N HIS A 205 -4.72 -0.61 11.41
CA HIS A 205 -5.78 -0.47 12.44
C HIS A 205 -6.93 -1.46 12.22
N GLY A 206 -7.65 -1.75 13.31
CA GLY A 206 -8.85 -2.60 13.30
C GLY A 206 -10.12 -1.89 12.81
N ARG A 207 -11.20 -2.64 12.59
CA ARG A 207 -12.43 -2.14 11.93
C ARG A 207 -13.15 -1.04 12.67
N GLU A 208 -13.19 -1.07 14.00
CA GLU A 208 -13.88 -0.03 14.75
C GLU A 208 -13.17 1.32 14.62
N ILE A 209 -11.84 1.30 14.47
CA ILE A 209 -11.03 2.48 14.23
C ILE A 209 -11.20 2.99 12.79
N ASP A 210 -11.25 2.08 11.81
CA ASP A 210 -11.49 2.45 10.41
C ASP A 210 -12.85 3.15 10.27
N VAL A 211 -13.87 2.59 10.92
CA VAL A 211 -15.22 3.16 10.98
C VAL A 211 -15.23 4.50 11.70
N PHE A 212 -14.52 4.61 12.82
CA PHE A 212 -14.43 5.86 13.58
C PHE A 212 -13.80 6.99 12.76
N TYR A 213 -12.69 6.71 12.06
CA TYR A 213 -12.02 7.70 11.22
C TYR A 213 -12.86 8.12 10.03
N GLU A 214 -13.52 7.19 9.34
CA GLU A 214 -14.43 7.53 8.23
C GLU A 214 -15.62 8.36 8.71
N TYR A 215 -16.23 8.00 9.84
CA TYR A 215 -17.33 8.75 10.43
C TYR A 215 -16.90 10.16 10.82
N ARG A 216 -15.79 10.28 11.54
CA ARG A 216 -15.22 11.57 11.97
C ARG A 216 -14.96 12.44 10.74
N SER A 217 -14.14 11.96 9.81
CA SER A 217 -13.76 12.72 8.62
C SER A 217 -14.99 13.11 7.78
N GLY A 218 -15.92 12.17 7.56
CA GLY A 218 -17.13 12.41 6.79
C GLY A 218 -18.02 13.51 7.38
N ILE A 219 -18.22 13.53 8.69
CA ILE A 219 -19.07 14.55 9.34
C ILE A 219 -18.44 15.94 9.26
N PHE A 220 -17.11 16.05 9.42
CA PHE A 220 -16.41 17.33 9.36
C PHE A 220 -16.32 17.87 7.93
N LEU A 221 -15.99 17.03 6.96
CA LEU A 221 -15.87 17.45 5.56
C LEU A 221 -17.23 17.78 4.95
N ILE A 222 -18.19 16.86 5.02
CA ILE A 222 -19.51 17.03 4.39
C ILE A 222 -20.31 18.09 5.16
N GLY A 223 -20.35 17.99 6.49
CA GLY A 223 -21.05 18.96 7.34
C GLY A 223 -20.45 20.36 7.24
N GLY A 224 -19.11 20.47 7.23
CA GLY A 224 -18.41 21.74 7.03
C GLY A 224 -18.72 22.38 5.68
N PHE A 225 -18.64 21.60 4.59
CA PHE A 225 -18.98 22.07 3.25
C PHE A 225 -20.42 22.59 3.15
N PHE A 226 -21.40 21.83 3.64
CA PHE A 226 -22.79 22.27 3.63
C PHE A 226 -23.02 23.50 4.50
N THR A 227 -22.32 23.62 5.63
CA THR A 227 -22.43 24.81 6.50
C THR A 227 -21.93 26.06 5.77
N VAL A 228 -20.79 25.99 5.10
CA VAL A 228 -20.25 27.12 4.31
C VAL A 228 -21.19 27.48 3.16
N LEU A 229 -21.72 26.49 2.45
CA LEU A 229 -22.68 26.69 1.36
C LEU A 229 -23.96 27.37 1.86
N LEU A 230 -24.53 26.90 2.97
CA LEU A 230 -25.73 27.48 3.56
C LEU A 230 -25.48 28.91 4.06
N LEU A 231 -24.32 29.18 4.66
CA LEU A 231 -23.92 30.55 5.05
C LEU A 231 -23.83 31.46 3.83
N PHE A 232 -23.20 31.00 2.74
CA PHE A 232 -23.13 31.75 1.50
C PHE A 232 -24.52 32.09 0.96
N VAL A 233 -25.43 31.10 0.91
CA VAL A 233 -26.82 31.31 0.49
C VAL A 233 -27.52 32.32 1.40
N PHE A 234 -27.35 32.21 2.71
CA PHE A 234 -27.95 33.13 3.69
C PHE A 234 -27.50 34.58 3.46
N PHE A 235 -26.19 34.82 3.29
CA PHE A 235 -25.67 36.17 3.02
C PHE A 235 -26.03 36.70 1.62
N ALA A 236 -26.13 35.83 0.61
CA ALA A 236 -26.51 36.21 -0.75
C ALA A 236 -28.03 36.49 -0.88
N SER A 237 -28.84 35.82 -0.06
CA SER A 237 -30.29 35.99 -0.05
C SER A 237 -30.71 37.21 0.77
N LYS A 238 -31.49 38.11 0.17
CA LYS A 238 -32.11 39.22 0.90
C LYS A 238 -33.43 38.83 1.59
N SER A 239 -33.90 37.60 1.37
CA SER A 239 -35.25 37.16 1.70
C SER A 239 -35.34 35.95 2.64
N LEU A 240 -34.22 35.29 3.00
CA LEU A 240 -34.28 34.22 3.99
C LEU A 240 -34.41 34.79 5.40
N SER A 241 -35.44 34.34 6.12
CA SER A 241 -35.53 34.55 7.55
C SER A 241 -34.52 33.67 8.30
N LEU A 242 -34.15 34.08 9.51
CA LEU A 242 -33.28 33.27 10.39
C LEU A 242 -33.92 31.93 10.76
N GLU A 243 -35.25 31.86 10.85
CA GLU A 243 -35.98 30.63 11.13
C GLU A 243 -35.87 29.63 9.96
N ASP A 244 -36.02 30.10 8.72
CA ASP A 244 -35.89 29.25 7.53
C ASP A 244 -34.45 28.75 7.37
N PHE A 245 -33.47 29.60 7.67
CA PHE A 245 -32.06 29.20 7.71
C PHE A 245 -31.81 28.09 8.74
N LEU A 246 -32.31 28.23 9.96
CA LEU A 246 -32.16 27.20 11.00
C LEU A 246 -32.82 25.88 10.59
N LYS A 247 -34.01 25.92 9.97
CA LYS A 247 -34.68 24.71 9.44
C LYS A 247 -33.83 24.03 8.37
N LEU A 248 -33.25 24.78 7.44
CA LEU A 248 -32.37 24.26 6.40
C LEU A 248 -31.09 23.63 6.98
N VAL A 249 -30.50 24.25 8.00
CA VAL A 249 -29.36 23.69 8.73
C VAL A 249 -29.74 22.36 9.36
N VAL A 250 -30.84 22.29 10.10
CA VAL A 250 -31.30 21.03 10.75
C VAL A 250 -31.55 19.93 9.71
N ILE A 251 -32.21 20.25 8.59
CA ILE A 251 -32.46 19.29 7.51
C ILE A 251 -31.14 18.79 6.91
N SER A 252 -30.21 19.70 6.59
CA SER A 252 -28.91 19.37 6.00
C SER A 252 -28.07 18.48 6.92
N TYR A 253 -28.00 18.80 8.22
CA TYR A 253 -27.33 17.97 9.21
C TYR A 253 -28.01 16.62 9.41
N SER A 254 -29.35 16.55 9.34
CA SER A 254 -30.10 15.30 9.44
C SER A 254 -29.82 14.37 8.25
N ILE A 255 -29.80 14.90 7.02
CA ILE A 255 -29.44 14.15 5.81
C ILE A 255 -27.99 13.66 5.89
N THR A 256 -27.07 14.53 6.32
CA THR A 256 -25.65 14.20 6.49
C THR A 256 -25.48 13.09 7.53
N ALA A 257 -26.13 13.20 8.69
CA ALA A 257 -26.10 12.19 9.74
C ALA A 257 -26.64 10.82 9.25
N TYR A 258 -27.75 10.82 8.50
CA TYR A 258 -28.30 9.60 7.91
C TYR A 258 -27.33 8.98 6.88
N ALA A 259 -26.72 9.79 6.01
CA ALA A 259 -25.73 9.33 5.04
C ALA A 259 -24.50 8.72 5.74
N CYS A 260 -23.96 9.39 6.76
CA CYS A 260 -22.87 8.87 7.59
C CYS A 260 -23.26 7.56 8.28
N PHE A 261 -24.46 7.47 8.88
CA PHE A 261 -24.96 6.24 9.51
C PHE A 261 -25.03 5.07 8.52
N ARG A 262 -25.54 5.31 7.31
CA ARG A 262 -25.56 4.29 6.25
C ARG A 262 -24.15 3.86 5.83
N GLY A 263 -23.23 4.81 5.69
CA GLY A 263 -21.81 4.56 5.39
C GLY A 263 -21.18 3.64 6.43
N VAL A 264 -21.29 4.00 7.70
CA VAL A 264 -20.81 3.21 8.85
C VAL A 264 -21.41 1.80 8.84
N ARG A 265 -22.73 1.66 8.64
CA ARG A 265 -23.39 0.35 8.59
C ARG A 265 -22.89 -0.50 7.43
N LYS A 266 -22.62 0.10 6.26
CA LYS A 266 -22.07 -0.60 5.10
C LYS A 266 -20.65 -1.10 5.38
N GLN A 267 -19.78 -0.24 5.90
CA GLN A 267 -18.39 -0.57 6.22
C GLN A 267 -18.29 -1.64 7.32
N ARG A 268 -19.15 -1.61 8.33
CA ARG A 268 -19.22 -2.69 9.34
C ARG A 268 -19.59 -4.04 8.75
N LYS A 269 -20.51 -4.05 7.77
CA LYS A 269 -20.95 -5.26 7.05
C LYS A 269 -19.93 -5.77 6.04
N ARG A 270 -19.17 -4.86 5.42
CA ARG A 270 -18.16 -5.14 4.40
C ARG A 270 -16.89 -4.34 4.75
N PRO A 271 -16.11 -4.81 5.73
CA PRO A 271 -14.84 -4.17 6.08
C PRO A 271 -13.86 -4.28 4.92
N LYS A 272 -12.87 -3.38 4.89
CA LYS A 272 -11.79 -3.45 3.90
C LYS A 272 -10.93 -4.69 4.16
N PRO A 273 -10.38 -5.33 3.11
CA PRO A 273 -9.54 -6.51 3.27
C PRO A 273 -8.25 -6.21 4.07
N THR A 274 -7.67 -5.01 3.92
CA THR A 274 -6.53 -4.53 4.73
C THR A 274 -6.84 -4.53 6.22
N THR A 275 -8.05 -4.10 6.60
CA THR A 275 -8.50 -4.09 7.99
C THR A 275 -8.77 -5.50 8.52
N LEU A 276 -9.30 -6.40 7.68
CA LEU A 276 -9.46 -7.81 8.03
C LEU A 276 -8.11 -8.49 8.27
N LEU A 277 -7.11 -8.21 7.43
CA LEU A 277 -5.76 -8.72 7.60
C LEU A 277 -5.12 -8.18 8.89
N ALA A 278 -5.25 -6.88 9.16
CA ALA A 278 -4.78 -6.29 10.40
C ALA A 278 -5.44 -6.94 11.63
N GLU A 279 -6.76 -7.13 11.63
CA GLU A 279 -7.49 -7.83 12.70
C GLU A 279 -6.99 -9.26 12.91
N ALA A 280 -6.73 -10.00 11.83
CA ALA A 280 -6.20 -11.36 11.91
C ALA A 280 -4.80 -11.38 12.54
N ILE A 281 -3.93 -10.45 12.13
CA ILE A 281 -2.59 -10.30 12.71
C ILE A 281 -2.68 -9.96 14.20
N PHE A 282 -3.48 -8.95 14.58
CA PHE A 282 -3.65 -8.55 15.98
C PHE A 282 -4.21 -9.69 16.85
N THR A 283 -5.14 -10.47 16.30
CA THR A 283 -5.71 -11.64 17.00
C THR A 283 -4.64 -12.69 17.26
N VAL A 284 -3.82 -12.99 16.25
CA VAL A 284 -2.76 -14.01 16.33
C VAL A 284 -1.63 -13.59 17.27
N LEU A 285 -1.23 -12.32 17.22
CA LEU A 285 -0.21 -11.77 18.11
C LEU A 285 -0.72 -11.52 19.54
N GLY A 286 -2.00 -11.76 19.82
CA GLY A 286 -2.56 -11.71 21.17
C GLY A 286 -2.86 -10.30 21.69
N PHE A 287 -3.15 -9.35 20.79
CA PHE A 287 -3.58 -8.01 21.18
C PHE A 287 -4.95 -8.04 21.86
N ASN A 288 -5.12 -7.18 22.86
CA ASN A 288 -6.41 -6.95 23.50
C ASN A 288 -7.33 -6.19 22.54
N GLU A 289 -8.55 -6.69 22.36
CA GLU A 289 -9.57 -6.13 21.45
C GLU A 289 -9.03 -5.82 20.02
N PRO A 290 -8.70 -6.84 19.20
CA PRO A 290 -8.11 -6.67 17.86
C PRO A 290 -8.83 -5.66 16.95
N LYS A 291 -10.16 -5.53 17.08
CA LYS A 291 -10.99 -4.62 16.28
C LYS A 291 -10.78 -3.13 16.60
N ARG A 292 -10.22 -2.82 17.77
CA ARG A 292 -10.00 -1.46 18.29
C ARG A 292 -8.54 -1.04 18.35
N VAL A 293 -7.62 -1.91 17.94
CA VAL A 293 -6.18 -1.59 17.88
C VAL A 293 -5.95 -0.51 16.82
N ASP A 294 -5.19 0.51 17.20
CA ASP A 294 -4.77 1.63 16.36
C ASP A 294 -3.26 1.84 16.50
N LEU A 295 -2.48 1.20 15.64
CA LEU A 295 -1.03 1.30 15.70
C LEU A 295 -0.53 2.70 15.34
N GLU A 296 -1.25 3.43 14.48
CA GLU A 296 -0.89 4.79 14.11
C GLU A 296 -0.99 5.72 15.33
N LYS A 297 -2.06 5.59 16.11
CA LYS A 297 -2.24 6.34 17.34
C LYS A 297 -1.23 5.93 18.42
N ILE A 298 -1.06 4.63 18.67
CA ILE A 298 -0.08 4.11 19.65
C ILE A 298 1.32 4.65 19.33
N THR A 299 1.75 4.55 18.07
CA THR A 299 3.05 5.06 17.61
C THR A 299 3.20 6.55 17.87
N LYS A 300 2.19 7.36 17.54
CA LYS A 300 2.23 8.81 17.77
C LYS A 300 2.25 9.18 19.26
N GLU A 301 1.60 8.42 20.11
CA GLU A 301 1.61 8.64 21.56
C GLU A 301 2.97 8.26 22.16
N GLN A 302 3.51 7.11 21.74
CA GLN A 302 4.80 6.61 22.20
C GLN A 302 5.95 7.57 21.85
N ILE A 303 5.96 8.12 20.63
CA ILE A 303 6.95 9.12 20.19
C ILE A 303 6.91 10.41 21.02
N LYS A 304 5.74 10.81 21.55
CA LYS A 304 5.66 12.02 22.40
C LYS A 304 6.26 11.80 23.79
N VAL A 305 6.28 10.55 24.25
CA VAL A 305 6.72 10.18 25.60
C VAL A 305 8.20 9.81 25.62
N LEU A 306 8.71 9.20 24.55
CA LEU A 306 10.11 8.75 24.48
C LEU A 306 11.10 9.93 24.36
N PRO A 307 12.18 9.95 25.17
CA PRO A 307 13.29 10.86 24.97
C PRO A 307 14.00 10.59 23.63
N PRO A 308 14.56 11.62 22.97
CA PRO A 308 15.30 11.46 21.71
C PRO A 308 16.44 10.44 21.78
N ASP A 309 17.07 10.28 22.94
CA ASP A 309 18.29 9.47 23.13
C ASP A 309 18.02 7.96 23.31
N LEU A 310 16.77 7.55 23.57
CA LEU A 310 16.37 6.13 23.62
C LEU A 310 15.98 5.58 22.24
N LEU A 311 15.87 6.44 21.23
CA LEU A 311 15.60 6.07 19.83
C LEU A 311 16.83 5.47 19.13
N THR A 312 17.98 5.44 19.79
CA THR A 312 19.29 5.11 19.20
C THR A 312 20.08 4.04 19.96
N SER A 313 19.47 3.29 20.88
CA SER A 313 20.19 2.41 21.83
C SER A 313 21.11 1.34 21.19
N ASP A 314 21.04 1.08 19.89
CA ASP A 314 21.87 0.09 19.22
C ASP A 314 22.15 0.40 17.72
N GLY A 315 22.06 1.68 17.32
CA GLY A 315 22.15 2.10 15.91
C GLY A 315 21.02 1.57 15.01
N ARG A 316 19.97 0.98 15.61
CA ARG A 316 18.76 0.49 14.94
C ARG A 316 17.81 1.63 14.64
N GLU A 317 17.20 1.60 13.48
CA GLU A 317 16.16 2.56 13.12
C GLU A 317 14.88 2.28 13.91
N MET A 318 14.33 3.33 14.53
CA MET A 318 13.12 3.26 15.35
C MET A 318 11.93 3.96 14.65
N PRO A 319 10.67 3.60 14.97
CA PRO A 319 9.51 4.25 14.37
C PRO A 319 9.51 5.75 14.67
N SER A 320 9.34 6.54 13.60
CA SER A 320 9.24 7.99 13.61
C SER A 320 7.80 8.43 13.35
N ARG A 321 7.57 9.75 13.36
CA ARG A 321 6.23 10.34 13.20
C ARG A 321 5.56 9.95 11.86
N THR A 322 6.34 9.62 10.84
CA THR A 322 5.87 9.24 9.50
C THR A 322 5.99 7.74 9.23
N SER A 323 6.55 6.95 10.15
CA SER A 323 6.77 5.50 9.95
C SER A 323 5.48 4.68 9.80
N TYR A 324 4.32 5.24 10.18
CA TYR A 324 3.02 4.62 9.90
C TYR A 324 2.73 4.49 8.40
N LEU A 325 3.32 5.36 7.56
CA LEU A 325 3.24 5.24 6.09
C LEU A 325 4.10 4.09 5.57
N ASP A 326 5.11 3.71 6.34
CA ASP A 326 6.09 2.68 6.00
C ASP A 326 5.72 1.32 6.58
N GLY A 327 4.56 1.16 7.22
CA GLY A 327 4.16 -0.10 7.85
C GLY A 327 5.00 -0.48 9.06
N PHE A 328 5.60 0.50 9.75
CA PHE A 328 6.49 0.30 10.90
C PHE A 328 6.01 1.11 12.11
N PHE A 329 5.76 0.41 13.22
CA PHE A 329 4.98 0.94 14.34
C PHE A 329 5.56 0.54 15.71
N TYR A 330 5.17 1.29 16.74
CA TYR A 330 5.17 0.81 18.13
C TYR A 330 3.85 0.10 18.45
N TYR A 331 3.86 -0.81 19.43
CA TYR A 331 2.66 -1.56 19.83
C TYR A 331 2.51 -1.79 21.33
#